data_AF-A0A820GE27-F1
#
_entry.id   AF-A0A820GE27-F1
#
_cell.length_a   1.000
_cell.length_b   1.000
_cell.length_c   1.000
_cell.angle_alpha   90.00
_cell.angle_beta   90.00
_cell.angle_gamma   90.00
#
_symmetry.space_group_name_H-M   'P 1'
#
loop_
_entity.id
_entity.type
_entity.pdbx_description
1 polymer ?
#
loop_
_entity_poly.entity_id
_entity_poly.type
_entity_poly.pdbx_seq_one_letter_code
_entity_poly.pdbx_strand_id
1 'polypeptide(L)'
;MAMSLGNDASIWSWSDANGRLQQNIVDNYTLHLLSDYFIIQPMVRDAKECLVIDRTSEEIQIQNILPNVDGAVRRSIHGIIGKINLISGPYLIVITSKQRIGDINGHAVYKVQTTDIIPYARNMSHLNEYQIKYNTKYLSMIELVLRTEAFYFSYSYDITHTFQRLQSSSADFYSMPLIERADQRFVWNRYLLSPFTKNRTTARFAVPLIHGFVALHTLNINGHSLTYGVISRRSTHRAGTRLFIRGIDDDGRVANYVETEQILQSDDVACSYIQ
;
A
#
# COMPACT_ATOMS: atom_id res chain seq x y z
N MET A 1 19.41 -22.49 -12.78
CA MET A 1 19.49 -23.95 -12.61
C MET A 1 18.11 -24.48 -12.92
N ALA A 2 17.90 -25.03 -14.11
CA ALA A 2 16.59 -25.55 -14.51
C ALA A 2 16.43 -26.94 -13.89
N MET A 3 15.45 -27.11 -13.00
CA MET A 3 15.04 -28.43 -12.52
C MET A 3 13.78 -28.83 -13.28
N SER A 4 13.86 -29.95 -14.00
CA SER A 4 12.72 -30.67 -14.57
C SER A 4 12.08 -31.51 -13.47
N LEU A 5 10.77 -31.37 -13.28
CA LEU A 5 9.97 -32.23 -12.40
C LEU A 5 8.70 -32.67 -13.14
N GLY A 6 8.27 -33.91 -12.86
CA GLY A 6 7.41 -34.74 -13.71
C GLY A 6 5.92 -34.41 -13.77
N ASN A 7 5.27 -35.09 -14.71
CA ASN A 7 3.86 -35.03 -15.11
C ASN A 7 2.87 -35.50 -14.02
N ASP A 8 2.60 -34.68 -13.00
CA ASP A 8 1.40 -34.84 -12.17
C ASP A 8 0.60 -33.53 -12.13
N ALA A 9 -0.39 -33.44 -13.02
CA ALA A 9 -1.26 -32.28 -13.25
C ALA A 9 -2.32 -32.05 -12.16
N SER A 10 -2.06 -32.46 -10.91
CA SER A 10 -2.96 -32.30 -9.76
C SER A 10 -2.36 -31.47 -8.61
N ILE A 11 -1.16 -30.91 -8.79
CA ILE A 11 -0.43 -30.16 -7.74
C ILE A 11 -0.64 -28.63 -7.81
N TRP A 12 -1.23 -28.11 -8.89
CA TRP A 12 -1.30 -26.65 -9.14
C TRP A 12 -2.60 -25.95 -8.69
N SER A 13 -3.32 -26.49 -7.70
CA SER A 13 -4.32 -25.69 -6.97
C SER A 13 -3.62 -24.95 -5.84
N TRP A 14 -3.41 -23.64 -6.02
CA TRP A 14 -2.93 -22.74 -4.96
C TRP A 14 -4.00 -22.59 -3.87
N SER A 15 -4.13 -23.62 -3.05
CA SER A 15 -4.49 -23.48 -1.65
C SER A 15 -3.17 -23.32 -0.89
N ASP A 16 -3.11 -22.39 0.07
CA ASP A 16 -2.01 -22.43 1.01
C ASP A 16 -1.99 -23.84 1.65
N ALA A 17 -0.80 -24.34 1.99
CA ALA A 17 -0.62 -25.71 2.49
C ALA A 17 -1.38 -26.01 3.81
N ASN A 18 -2.25 -25.10 4.28
CA ASN A 18 -3.02 -25.19 5.50
C ASN A 18 -4.55 -24.99 5.30
N GLY A 19 -5.07 -24.81 4.09
CA GLY A 19 -6.50 -24.57 3.88
C GLY A 19 -7.02 -23.40 4.71
N ARG A 20 -6.17 -22.41 5.01
CA ARG A 20 -6.54 -21.27 5.84
C ARG A 20 -7.24 -20.28 4.92
N LEU A 21 -8.50 -20.00 5.29
CA LEU A 21 -9.38 -19.00 4.71
C LEU A 21 -8.58 -17.86 4.06
N GLN A 22 -8.79 -17.62 2.76
CA GLN A 22 -8.46 -16.33 2.17
C GLN A 22 -8.90 -15.27 3.17
N GLN A 23 -7.96 -14.51 3.75
CA GLN A 23 -8.34 -13.32 4.49
C GLN A 23 -9.29 -12.57 3.57
N ASN A 24 -10.52 -12.30 4.02
CA ASN A 24 -11.49 -11.57 3.20
C ASN A 24 -10.83 -10.26 2.78
N ILE A 25 -10.35 -10.21 1.52
CA ILE A 25 -9.58 -9.09 1.02
C ILE A 25 -10.57 -7.95 0.86
N VAL A 26 -10.51 -6.98 1.78
CA VAL A 26 -11.33 -5.78 1.69
C VAL A 26 -10.56 -4.74 0.88
N ASP A 27 -11.09 -4.46 -0.30
CA ASP A 27 -10.44 -3.59 -1.28
C ASP A 27 -11.21 -2.27 -1.53
N ASN A 28 -12.37 -2.11 -0.87
CA ASN A 28 -13.26 -0.96 -0.95
C ASN A 28 -13.82 -0.60 0.43
N TYR A 29 -13.84 0.68 0.75
CA TYR A 29 -14.30 1.21 2.03
C TYR A 29 -15.15 2.46 1.81
N THR A 30 -16.12 2.67 2.69
CA THR A 30 -16.80 3.95 2.84
C THR A 30 -16.15 4.74 3.98
N LEU A 31 -15.62 5.91 3.65
CA LEU A 31 -15.17 6.90 4.61
C LEU A 31 -16.33 7.85 4.94
N HIS A 32 -16.80 7.78 6.18
CA HIS A 32 -17.77 8.73 6.74
C HIS A 32 -17.02 9.87 7.41
N LEU A 33 -17.23 11.08 6.91
CA LEU A 33 -16.63 12.30 7.41
C LEU A 33 -17.59 12.97 8.38
N LEU A 34 -17.32 12.82 9.67
CA LEU A 34 -17.98 13.58 10.72
C LEU A 34 -17.13 14.75 11.17
N SER A 35 -17.79 15.59 11.95
CA SER A 35 -17.25 16.80 12.53
C SER A 35 -16.12 16.52 13.53
N ASP A 36 -16.22 15.39 14.25
CA ASP A 36 -15.27 14.96 15.30
C ASP A 36 -14.58 13.62 15.00
N TYR A 37 -15.08 12.86 14.02
CA TYR A 37 -14.56 11.53 13.70
C TYR A 37 -14.39 11.31 12.20
N PHE A 38 -13.39 10.51 11.84
CA PHE A 38 -13.39 9.75 10.59
C PHE A 38 -13.77 8.31 10.88
N ILE A 39 -14.71 7.75 10.13
CA ILE A 39 -15.11 6.35 10.27
C ILE A 39 -14.89 5.66 8.93
N ILE A 40 -14.01 4.68 8.89
CA ILE A 40 -13.71 3.88 7.70
C ILE A 40 -14.37 2.53 7.87
N GLN A 41 -15.40 2.29 7.06
CA GLN A 41 -16.20 1.08 7.08
C GLN A 41 -15.90 0.22 5.84
N PRO A 42 -15.50 -1.06 5.98
CA PRO A 42 -15.42 -2.02 4.88
C PRO A 42 -16.72 -2.11 4.09
N MET A 43 -16.65 -2.10 2.76
CA MET A 43 -17.82 -2.34 1.89
C MET A 43 -18.06 -3.83 1.68
N VAL A 44 -18.24 -4.57 2.77
CA VAL A 44 -18.58 -6.00 2.76
C VAL A 44 -19.97 -6.18 3.37
N ARG A 45 -20.75 -7.16 2.88
CA ARG A 45 -22.03 -7.51 3.51
C ARG A 45 -21.78 -7.85 4.98
N ASP A 46 -22.59 -7.26 5.86
CA ASP A 46 -22.53 -7.45 7.31
C ASP A 46 -21.20 -7.04 7.99
N ALA A 47 -20.43 -6.13 7.38
CA ALA A 47 -19.25 -5.56 8.02
C ALA A 47 -19.64 -4.76 9.28
N LYS A 48 -19.38 -5.37 10.43
CA LYS A 48 -19.59 -4.74 11.75
C LYS A 48 -18.37 -3.99 12.26
N GLU A 49 -17.17 -4.37 11.82
CA GLU A 49 -15.92 -3.72 12.21
C GLU A 49 -15.66 -2.48 11.35
N CYS A 50 -15.35 -1.35 12.00
CA CYS A 50 -14.92 -0.12 11.35
C CYS A 50 -13.71 0.47 12.09
N LEU A 51 -12.87 1.19 11.33
CA LEU A 51 -11.77 1.97 11.89
C LEU A 51 -12.30 3.36 12.21
N VAL A 52 -12.21 3.77 13.47
CA VAL A 52 -12.62 5.08 13.95
C VAL A 52 -11.38 5.88 14.30
N ILE A 53 -11.30 7.10 13.79
CA ILE A 53 -10.24 8.06 14.07
C ILE A 53 -10.89 9.29 14.70
N ASP A 54 -10.52 9.59 15.92
CA ASP A 54 -10.91 10.84 16.59
C ASP A 54 -10.07 12.00 16.03
N ARG A 55 -10.74 13.06 15.55
CA ARG A 55 -10.10 14.20 14.90
C ARG A 55 -9.40 15.13 15.88
N THR A 56 -9.72 15.05 17.17
CA THR A 56 -9.18 15.87 18.25
C THR A 56 -8.06 15.14 18.99
N SER A 57 -8.31 13.92 19.45
CA SER A 57 -7.31 13.12 20.18
C SER A 57 -6.33 12.39 19.26
N GLU A 58 -6.66 12.29 17.97
CA GLU A 58 -5.90 11.55 16.95
C GLU A 58 -5.82 10.04 17.23
N GLU A 59 -6.62 9.55 18.18
CA GLU A 59 -6.69 8.13 18.51
C GLU A 59 -7.33 7.33 17.38
N ILE A 60 -6.73 6.17 17.11
CA ILE A 60 -7.16 5.24 16.06
C ILE A 60 -7.58 3.95 16.74
N GLN A 61 -8.84 3.57 16.58
CA GLN A 61 -9.43 2.42 17.25
C GLN A 61 -10.29 1.60 16.26
N ILE A 62 -10.42 0.30 16.53
CA ILE A 62 -11.39 -0.55 15.84
C ILE A 62 -12.65 -0.63 16.69
N GLN A 63 -13.81 -0.43 16.07
CA GLN A 63 -15.10 -0.59 16.72
C GLN A 63 -15.94 -1.62 15.96
N ASN A 64 -16.60 -2.51 16.71
CA ASN A 64 -17.41 -3.61 16.18
C ASN A 64 -18.88 -3.22 15.99
N ILE A 65 -19.21 -1.96 16.21
CA ILE A 65 -20.53 -1.37 16.01
C ILE A 65 -20.27 -0.10 15.23
N LEU A 66 -20.99 0.09 14.11
CA LEU A 66 -20.91 1.33 13.37
C LEU A 66 -21.46 2.45 14.26
N PRO A 67 -20.66 3.50 14.57
CA PRO A 67 -21.14 4.66 15.31
C PRO A 67 -22.27 5.35 14.54
N ASN A 68 -22.98 6.29 15.20
CA ASN A 68 -23.94 7.11 14.49
C ASN A 68 -23.22 7.93 13.39
N VAL A 69 -23.60 7.68 12.14
CA VAL A 69 -23.08 8.34 10.93
C VAL A 69 -24.09 9.30 10.30
N ASP A 70 -25.13 9.70 11.03
CA ASP A 70 -26.13 10.66 10.59
C ASP A 70 -25.48 12.01 10.28
N GLY A 71 -25.80 12.55 9.10
CA GLY A 71 -25.20 13.79 8.60
C GLY A 71 -23.74 13.67 8.13
N ALA A 72 -23.13 12.49 8.15
CA ALA A 72 -21.78 12.30 7.67
C ALA A 72 -21.69 12.43 6.14
N VAL A 73 -20.68 13.14 5.65
CA VAL A 73 -20.35 13.13 4.21
C VAL A 73 -19.64 11.82 3.90
N ARG A 74 -20.17 11.05 2.95
CA ARG A 74 -19.62 9.75 2.57
C ARG A 74 -18.69 9.86 1.36
N ARG A 75 -17.54 9.20 1.42
CA ARG A 75 -16.60 9.06 0.28
C ARG A 75 -16.22 7.60 0.10
N SER A 76 -16.14 7.15 -1.16
CA SER A 76 -15.55 5.85 -1.46
C SER A 76 -14.03 5.97 -1.45
N ILE A 77 -13.36 5.06 -0.74
CA ILE A 77 -11.90 4.99 -0.70
C ILE A 77 -11.44 3.55 -0.88
N HIS A 78 -10.19 3.37 -1.32
CA HIS A 78 -9.59 2.07 -1.58
C HIS A 78 -8.43 1.73 -0.66
N GLY A 79 -8.08 2.62 0.27
CA GLY A 79 -7.01 2.39 1.23
C GLY A 79 -6.54 3.68 1.88
N ILE A 80 -5.84 3.54 3.00
CA ILE A 80 -5.21 4.64 3.72
C ILE A 80 -3.74 4.70 3.32
N ILE A 81 -3.31 5.85 2.79
CA ILE A 81 -1.88 6.13 2.55
C ILE A 81 -1.19 6.46 3.86
N GLY A 82 -1.88 7.19 4.74
CA GLY A 82 -1.44 7.45 6.10
C GLY A 82 -1.85 8.82 6.60
N LYS A 83 -1.12 9.32 7.61
CA LYS A 83 -1.35 10.61 8.25
C LYS A 83 -0.07 11.45 8.17
N ILE A 84 -0.24 12.75 7.93
CA ILE A 84 0.85 13.73 7.96
C ILE A 84 0.46 14.96 8.78
N ASN A 85 1.43 15.52 9.50
CA ASN A 85 1.23 16.76 10.26
C ASN A 85 1.81 17.92 9.45
N LEU A 86 0.99 18.95 9.24
CA LEU A 86 1.40 20.23 8.68
C LEU A 86 1.19 21.35 9.72
N ILE A 87 1.41 22.59 9.31
CA ILE A 87 1.29 23.76 10.18
C ILE A 87 -0.13 23.87 10.75
N SER A 88 -1.16 23.58 9.95
CA SER A 88 -2.56 23.63 10.39
C SER A 88 -3.01 22.39 11.18
N GLY A 89 -2.10 21.48 11.50
CA GLY A 89 -2.40 20.22 12.18
C GLY A 89 -2.41 18.99 11.24
N PRO A 90 -3.00 17.88 11.71
CA PRO A 90 -2.95 16.61 11.00
C PRO A 90 -3.88 16.54 9.80
N TYR A 91 -3.46 15.73 8.82
CA TYR A 91 -4.19 15.40 7.61
C TYR A 91 -4.20 13.89 7.39
N LEU A 92 -5.35 13.36 6.98
CA LEU A 92 -5.52 11.97 6.56
C LEU A 92 -5.38 11.92 5.03
N ILE A 93 -4.54 11.02 4.53
CA ILE A 93 -4.33 10.81 3.10
C ILE A 93 -4.92 9.45 2.72
N VAL A 94 -5.81 9.43 1.74
CA VAL A 94 -6.53 8.24 1.29
C VAL A 94 -6.46 8.07 -0.23
N ILE A 95 -6.60 6.83 -0.68
CA ILE A 95 -6.72 6.49 -2.11
C ILE A 95 -8.19 6.58 -2.49
N THR A 96 -8.54 7.43 -3.45
CA THR A 96 -9.93 7.59 -3.94
C THR A 96 -10.19 6.87 -5.26
N SER A 97 -9.14 6.57 -6.02
CA SER A 97 -9.21 5.74 -7.23
C SER A 97 -7.93 4.92 -7.40
N LYS A 98 -8.08 3.71 -7.92
CA LYS A 98 -6.99 2.78 -8.25
C LYS A 98 -7.25 2.16 -9.61
N GLN A 99 -6.19 1.80 -10.31
CA GLN A 99 -6.24 1.01 -11.54
C GLN A 99 -5.62 -0.35 -11.29
N ARG A 100 -6.32 -1.43 -11.67
CA ARG A 100 -5.74 -2.77 -11.65
C ARG A 100 -4.73 -2.90 -12.80
N ILE A 101 -3.52 -3.33 -12.48
CA ILE A 101 -2.43 -3.51 -13.46
C ILE A 101 -2.36 -4.94 -13.97
N GLY A 102 -2.61 -5.92 -13.09
CA GLY A 102 -2.58 -7.34 -13.43
C GLY A 102 -2.47 -8.18 -12.17
N ASP A 103 -2.11 -9.45 -12.33
CA ASP A 103 -1.95 -10.41 -11.24
C ASP A 103 -0.51 -10.93 -11.19
N ILE A 104 -0.03 -11.18 -9.98
CA ILE A 104 1.19 -11.96 -9.71
C ILE A 104 0.77 -13.12 -8.84
N ASN A 105 0.93 -14.35 -9.31
CA ASN A 105 0.50 -15.55 -8.60
C ASN A 105 -0.96 -15.50 -8.09
N GLY A 106 -1.87 -14.98 -8.91
CA GLY A 106 -3.29 -14.80 -8.56
C GLY A 106 -3.60 -13.61 -7.66
N HIS A 107 -2.59 -12.85 -7.23
CA HIS A 107 -2.77 -11.64 -6.43
C HIS A 107 -2.80 -10.39 -7.30
N ALA A 108 -3.88 -9.63 -7.21
CA ALA A 108 -4.04 -8.40 -7.96
C ALA A 108 -3.08 -7.30 -7.47
N VAL A 109 -2.45 -6.62 -8.43
CA VAL A 109 -1.61 -5.44 -8.21
C VAL A 109 -2.30 -4.22 -8.80
N TYR A 110 -2.22 -3.10 -8.08
CA TYR A 110 -2.91 -1.87 -8.41
C TYR A 110 -1.94 -0.69 -8.47
N LYS A 111 -2.23 0.27 -9.33
CA LYS A 111 -1.64 1.60 -9.40
C LYS A 111 -2.58 2.60 -8.74
N VAL A 112 -2.05 3.48 -7.91
CA VAL A 112 -2.81 4.61 -7.34
C VAL A 112 -3.11 5.60 -8.47
N GLN A 113 -4.37 5.98 -8.63
CA GLN A 113 -4.82 6.92 -9.68
C GLN A 113 -5.10 8.30 -9.07
N THR A 114 -5.97 8.35 -8.06
CA THR A 114 -6.30 9.59 -7.37
C THR A 114 -6.22 9.41 -5.87
N THR A 115 -5.85 10.50 -5.20
CA THR A 115 -5.74 10.56 -3.75
C THR A 115 -6.51 11.78 -3.25
N ASP A 116 -6.75 11.81 -1.95
CA ASP A 116 -7.41 12.92 -1.29
C ASP A 116 -6.74 13.19 0.06
N ILE A 117 -6.64 14.47 0.42
CA ILE A 117 -5.94 14.97 1.61
C ILE A 117 -6.95 15.69 2.48
N ILE A 118 -7.33 15.07 3.60
CA ILE A 118 -8.47 15.48 4.40
C ILE A 118 -7.97 16.05 5.74
N PRO A 119 -8.18 17.34 6.04
CA PRO A 119 -7.75 17.94 7.30
C PRO A 119 -8.53 17.35 8.47
N TYR A 120 -7.86 17.17 9.61
CA TYR A 120 -8.53 16.86 10.89
C TYR A 120 -9.22 18.09 11.45
N ALA A 121 -8.60 19.27 11.35
CA ALA A 121 -9.20 20.53 11.76
C ALA A 121 -10.36 20.93 10.84
N ARG A 122 -11.41 21.55 11.40
CA ARG A 122 -12.56 22.07 10.61
C ARG A 122 -12.26 23.40 9.92
N ASN A 123 -11.39 24.20 10.51
CA ASN A 123 -11.00 25.50 10.00
C ASN A 123 -9.56 25.81 10.40
N MET A 124 -9.03 26.89 9.84
CA MET A 124 -7.68 27.38 10.08
C MET A 124 -7.68 28.68 10.89
N SER A 125 -8.71 28.95 11.69
CA SER A 125 -8.88 30.25 12.38
C SER A 125 -7.81 30.52 13.45
N HIS A 126 -7.18 29.47 13.97
CA HIS A 126 -6.07 29.56 14.93
C HIS A 126 -4.73 29.95 14.28
N LEU A 127 -4.67 30.04 12.94
CA LEU A 127 -3.45 30.34 12.20
C LEU A 127 -3.40 31.80 11.77
N ASN A 128 -2.20 32.37 11.78
CA ASN A 128 -1.93 33.65 11.14
C ASN A 128 -1.75 33.50 9.61
N GLU A 129 -1.71 34.63 8.91
CA GLU A 129 -1.61 34.68 7.45
C GLU A 129 -0.35 33.98 6.90
N TYR A 130 0.79 34.13 7.57
CA TYR A 130 2.03 33.44 7.18
C TYR A 130 1.90 31.93 7.32
N GLN A 131 1.32 31.45 8.42
CA GLN A 131 1.08 30.03 8.66
C GLN A 131 0.15 29.43 7.60
N ILE A 132 -0.94 30.13 7.25
CA ILE A 132 -1.85 29.73 6.17
C ILE A 132 -1.09 29.63 4.86
N LYS A 133 -0.31 30.66 4.50
CA LYS A 133 0.48 30.68 3.26
C LYS A 133 1.45 29.51 3.16
N TYR A 134 2.21 29.22 4.22
CA TYR A 134 3.16 28.10 4.22
C TYR A 134 2.45 26.74 4.23
N ASN A 135 1.33 26.62 4.96
CA ASN A 135 0.54 25.39 4.97
C ASN A 135 0.03 25.04 3.57
N THR A 136 -0.55 26.02 2.85
CA THR A 136 -0.99 25.87 1.46
C THR A 136 0.16 25.48 0.53
N LYS A 137 1.36 26.04 0.75
CA LYS A 137 2.55 25.64 -0.02
C LYS A 137 2.96 24.19 0.26
N TYR A 138 2.91 23.73 1.50
CA TYR A 138 3.24 22.35 1.83
C TYR A 138 2.19 21.36 1.30
N LEU A 139 0.91 21.71 1.36
CA LEU A 139 -0.16 20.93 0.74
C LEU A 139 0.08 20.77 -0.76
N SER A 140 0.37 21.84 -1.49
CA SER A 140 0.60 21.75 -2.94
C SER A 140 1.84 20.92 -3.29
N MET A 141 2.87 20.92 -2.44
CA MET A 141 4.04 20.04 -2.59
C MET A 141 3.66 18.56 -2.39
N ILE A 142 2.82 18.25 -1.40
CA ILE A 142 2.35 16.88 -1.16
C ILE A 142 1.46 16.43 -2.33
N GLU A 143 0.52 17.26 -2.77
CA GLU A 143 -0.33 16.99 -3.93
C GLU A 143 0.49 16.77 -5.19
N LEU A 144 1.58 17.52 -5.39
CA LEU A 144 2.49 17.31 -6.52
C LEU A 144 3.13 15.92 -6.47
N VAL A 145 3.60 15.48 -5.30
CA VAL A 145 4.18 14.14 -5.13
C VAL A 145 3.13 13.06 -5.31
N LEU A 146 1.95 13.19 -4.69
CA LEU A 146 0.88 12.19 -4.80
C LEU A 146 0.30 12.06 -6.21
N ARG A 147 0.41 13.10 -7.04
CA ARG A 147 0.06 13.06 -8.47
C ARG A 147 1.12 12.39 -9.35
N THR A 148 2.28 12.03 -8.79
CA THR A 148 3.24 11.22 -9.56
C THR A 148 2.64 9.84 -9.79
N GLU A 149 2.57 9.43 -11.05
CA GLU A 149 2.01 8.16 -11.48
C GLU A 149 2.96 6.97 -11.23
N ALA A 150 3.53 6.90 -10.03
CA ALA A 150 4.60 5.96 -9.68
C ALA A 150 4.29 5.11 -8.43
N PHE A 151 3.07 5.19 -7.89
CA PHE A 151 2.68 4.44 -6.69
C PHE A 151 1.88 3.18 -7.02
N TYR A 152 2.34 2.06 -6.48
CA TYR A 152 1.74 0.76 -6.67
C TYR A 152 1.58 0.03 -5.34
N PHE A 153 0.61 -0.88 -5.26
CA PHE A 153 0.32 -1.68 -4.07
C PHE A 153 -0.47 -2.95 -4.43
N SER A 154 -0.57 -3.86 -3.47
CA SER A 154 -1.51 -4.98 -3.48
C SER A 154 -2.10 -5.14 -2.08
N TYR A 155 -3.31 -5.70 -2.00
CA TYR A 155 -3.96 -5.98 -0.72
C TYR A 155 -3.53 -7.31 -0.08
N SER A 156 -2.95 -8.21 -0.87
CA SER A 156 -2.62 -9.57 -0.43
C SER A 156 -1.21 -10.01 -0.79
N TYR A 157 -0.56 -9.37 -1.76
CA TYR A 157 0.81 -9.67 -2.15
C TYR A 157 1.77 -8.60 -1.67
N ASP A 158 2.90 -9.01 -1.11
CA ASP A 158 3.93 -8.08 -0.68
C ASP A 158 4.84 -7.69 -1.85
N ILE A 159 4.42 -6.67 -2.59
CA ILE A 159 5.18 -6.17 -3.74
C ILE A 159 6.51 -5.50 -3.34
N THR A 160 6.81 -5.32 -2.06
CA THR A 160 8.07 -4.73 -1.58
C THR A 160 9.22 -5.73 -1.61
N HIS A 161 8.91 -7.03 -1.59
CA HIS A 161 9.88 -8.11 -1.72
C HIS A 161 9.92 -8.65 -3.15
N THR A 162 11.08 -9.19 -3.52
CA THR A 162 11.21 -10.02 -4.73
C THR A 162 10.43 -11.31 -4.57
N PHE A 163 9.91 -11.85 -5.67
CA PHE A 163 9.31 -13.17 -5.74
C PHE A 163 10.21 -14.25 -5.14
N GLN A 164 11.52 -14.24 -5.44
CA GLN A 164 12.47 -15.20 -4.88
C GLN A 164 12.53 -15.17 -3.33
N ARG A 165 12.62 -13.98 -2.74
CA ARG A 165 12.61 -13.80 -1.27
C ARG A 165 11.30 -14.30 -0.65
N LEU A 166 10.16 -14.00 -1.29
CA LEU A 166 8.85 -14.48 -0.83
C LEU A 166 8.78 -16.01 -0.85
N GLN A 167 9.21 -16.66 -1.93
CA GLN A 167 9.21 -18.13 -2.01
C GLN A 167 10.12 -18.80 -0.97
N SER A 168 11.13 -18.08 -0.47
CA SER A 168 12.03 -18.57 0.58
C SER A 168 11.51 -18.27 2.00
N SER A 169 10.36 -17.62 2.14
CA SER A 169 9.80 -17.18 3.43
C SER A 169 8.96 -18.28 4.11
N SER A 170 8.93 -18.27 5.44
CA SER A 170 8.18 -19.25 6.23
C SER A 170 6.67 -19.01 6.21
N ALA A 171 5.88 -20.02 6.60
CA ALA A 171 4.43 -19.85 6.75
C ALA A 171 4.06 -18.74 7.76
N ASP A 172 4.85 -18.58 8.82
CA ASP A 172 4.65 -17.53 9.82
C ASP A 172 4.81 -16.12 9.24
N PHE A 173 5.72 -15.95 8.27
CA PHE A 173 5.88 -14.69 7.54
C PHE A 173 4.57 -14.28 6.84
N TYR A 174 3.88 -15.24 6.22
CA TYR A 174 2.61 -14.99 5.53
C TYR A 174 1.43 -14.73 6.47
N SER A 175 1.55 -15.08 7.76
CA SER A 175 0.54 -14.77 8.78
C SER A 175 0.59 -13.31 9.26
N MET A 176 1.71 -12.62 9.04
CA MET A 176 1.89 -11.22 9.44
C MET A 176 1.13 -10.26 8.51
N PRO A 177 0.62 -9.12 9.01
CA PRO A 177 0.11 -8.03 8.17
C PRO A 177 1.16 -7.56 7.15
N LEU A 178 0.73 -7.14 5.96
CA LEU A 178 1.62 -6.71 4.87
C LEU A 178 2.66 -5.69 5.33
N ILE A 179 2.25 -4.67 6.09
CA ILE A 179 3.16 -3.63 6.58
C ILE A 179 4.19 -4.12 7.59
N GLU A 180 3.87 -5.16 8.37
CA GLU A 180 4.77 -5.75 9.37
C GLU A 180 5.89 -6.56 8.69
N ARG A 181 5.55 -7.25 7.60
CA ARG A 181 6.50 -8.09 6.86
C ARG A 181 7.18 -7.40 5.68
N ALA A 182 6.75 -6.20 5.30
CA ALA A 182 7.29 -5.48 4.14
C ALA A 182 8.77 -5.11 4.29
N ASP A 183 9.48 -5.10 3.16
CA ASP A 183 10.84 -4.57 3.07
C ASP A 183 10.78 -3.05 3.21
N GLN A 184 11.19 -2.57 4.38
CA GLN A 184 11.08 -1.18 4.76
C GLN A 184 11.88 -0.23 3.85
N ARG A 185 12.84 -0.76 3.08
CA ARG A 185 13.56 0.02 2.07
C ARG A 185 12.63 0.50 0.97
N PHE A 186 11.56 -0.22 0.67
CA PHE A 186 10.68 0.06 -0.46
C PHE A 186 9.26 0.52 -0.07
N VAL A 187 8.95 0.59 1.23
CA VAL A 187 7.68 1.16 1.70
C VAL A 187 7.73 2.68 1.70
N TRP A 188 7.26 3.30 0.62
CA TRP A 188 7.29 4.75 0.42
C TRP A 188 6.55 5.52 1.53
N ASN A 189 5.36 5.05 1.90
CA ASN A 189 4.52 5.68 2.91
C ASN A 189 4.76 5.18 4.33
N ARG A 190 5.92 4.57 4.65
CA ARG A 190 6.22 4.00 5.97
C ARG A 190 5.99 5.01 7.11
N TYR A 191 6.52 6.22 6.94
CA TYR A 191 6.37 7.29 7.93
C TYR A 191 4.89 7.66 8.13
N LEU A 192 4.16 7.81 7.02
CA LEU A 192 2.73 8.18 7.03
C LEU A 192 1.86 7.09 7.70
N LEU A 193 2.23 5.82 7.54
CA LEU A 193 1.53 4.69 8.13
C LEU A 193 1.82 4.46 9.60
N SER A 194 2.87 5.07 10.17
CA SER A 194 3.31 4.82 11.54
C SER A 194 2.21 4.91 12.63
N PRO A 195 1.19 5.79 12.52
CA PRO A 195 0.10 5.82 13.50
C PRO A 195 -0.83 4.59 13.41
N PHE A 196 -0.96 4.00 12.22
CA PHE A 196 -1.84 2.86 11.92
C PHE A 196 -1.19 1.51 12.22
N THR A 197 0.13 1.46 12.38
CA THR A 197 0.89 0.22 12.60
C THR A 197 1.14 -0.11 14.06
N LYS A 198 0.59 0.68 15.01
CA LYS A 198 0.78 0.44 16.46
C LYS A 198 0.12 -0.85 16.94
N ASN A 199 -1.00 -1.24 16.34
CA ASN A 199 -1.73 -2.47 16.65
C ASN A 199 -1.93 -3.32 15.38
N ARG A 200 -1.83 -4.65 15.50
CA ARG A 200 -2.05 -5.57 14.37
C ARG A 200 -3.45 -5.45 13.75
N THR A 201 -4.44 -5.10 14.56
CA THR A 201 -5.83 -4.93 14.09
C THR A 201 -5.99 -3.72 13.19
N THR A 202 -5.33 -2.60 13.48
CA THR A 202 -5.36 -1.38 12.65
C THR A 202 -4.44 -1.51 11.44
N ALA A 203 -3.36 -2.29 11.55
CA ALA A 203 -2.41 -2.52 10.46
C ALA A 203 -3.04 -3.14 9.20
N ARG A 204 -4.20 -3.81 9.30
CA ARG A 204 -4.91 -4.35 8.12
C ARG A 204 -5.47 -3.25 7.18
N PHE A 205 -5.66 -2.04 7.69
CA PHE A 205 -6.13 -0.88 6.90
C PHE A 205 -4.97 -0.08 6.29
N ALA A 206 -3.73 -0.36 6.71
CA ALA A 206 -2.52 0.25 6.21
C ALA A 206 -2.09 -0.45 4.92
N VAL A 207 -1.94 0.32 3.84
CA VAL A 207 -1.54 -0.21 2.53
C VAL A 207 -0.10 0.23 2.22
N PRO A 208 0.89 -0.67 2.28
CA PRO A 208 2.25 -0.33 1.89
C PRO A 208 2.31 0.02 0.40
N LEU A 209 2.79 1.23 0.09
CA LEU A 209 3.00 1.68 -1.29
C LEU A 209 4.47 1.53 -1.66
N ILE A 210 4.76 0.99 -2.84
CA ILE A 210 6.08 1.18 -3.48
C ILE A 210 6.04 2.43 -4.34
N HIS A 211 7.21 3.06 -4.53
CA HIS A 211 7.42 4.07 -5.55
C HIS A 211 8.33 3.52 -6.64
N GLY A 212 7.90 3.57 -7.90
CA GLY A 212 8.69 3.08 -9.03
C GLY A 212 7.81 2.74 -10.22
N PHE A 213 7.89 1.51 -10.71
CA PHE A 213 7.18 1.06 -11.91
C PHE A 213 6.70 -0.38 -11.76
N VAL A 214 5.49 -0.65 -12.23
CA VAL A 214 4.97 -2.01 -12.38
C VAL A 214 4.27 -2.12 -13.72
N ALA A 215 4.65 -3.12 -14.50
CA ALA A 215 3.94 -3.56 -15.69
C ALA A 215 3.74 -5.07 -15.62
N LEU A 216 2.51 -5.53 -15.85
CA LEU A 216 2.13 -6.93 -15.86
C LEU A 216 1.36 -7.20 -17.15
N HIS A 217 1.77 -8.23 -17.88
CA HIS A 217 1.18 -8.61 -19.15
C HIS A 217 0.99 -10.11 -19.21
N THR A 218 -0.22 -10.55 -19.56
CA THR A 218 -0.47 -11.94 -19.93
C THR A 218 -0.30 -12.07 -21.43
N LEU A 219 0.61 -12.94 -21.83
CA LEU A 219 0.97 -13.25 -23.20
C LEU A 219 0.52 -14.68 -23.52
N ASN A 220 0.20 -14.94 -24.78
CA ASN A 220 -0.03 -16.30 -25.26
C ASN A 220 1.09 -16.66 -26.24
N ILE A 221 1.94 -17.63 -25.88
CA ILE A 221 3.07 -18.08 -26.69
C ILE A 221 2.90 -19.57 -26.95
N ASN A 222 2.76 -19.93 -28.22
CA ASN A 222 2.56 -21.33 -28.66
C ASN A 222 1.37 -22.04 -27.97
N GLY A 223 0.30 -21.31 -27.64
CA GLY A 223 -0.87 -21.86 -26.95
C GLY A 223 -0.75 -21.91 -25.43
N HIS A 224 0.38 -21.48 -24.86
CA HIS A 224 0.59 -21.41 -23.43
C HIS A 224 0.43 -19.97 -22.92
N SER A 225 -0.37 -19.81 -21.86
CA SER A 225 -0.51 -18.54 -21.16
C SER A 225 0.73 -18.27 -20.31
N LEU A 226 1.30 -17.08 -20.46
CA LEU A 226 2.51 -16.64 -19.79
C LEU A 226 2.33 -15.25 -19.22
N THR A 227 2.41 -15.11 -17.91
CA THR A 227 2.44 -13.80 -17.26
C THR A 227 3.87 -13.30 -17.20
N TYR A 228 4.14 -12.18 -17.87
CA TYR A 228 5.39 -11.45 -17.79
C TYR A 228 5.19 -10.17 -16.98
N GLY A 229 6.04 -9.94 -16.01
CA GLY A 229 6.00 -8.77 -15.14
C GLY A 229 7.35 -8.08 -15.02
N VAL A 230 7.34 -6.75 -14.96
CA VAL A 230 8.50 -5.95 -14.57
C VAL A 230 8.10 -5.08 -13.39
N ILE A 231 8.86 -5.16 -12.32
CA ILE A 231 8.67 -4.38 -11.10
C ILE A 231 9.97 -3.67 -10.77
N SER A 232 9.98 -2.34 -10.81
CA SER A 232 11.06 -1.52 -10.29
C SER A 232 10.63 -0.83 -9.01
N ARG A 233 11.36 -1.07 -7.92
CA ARG A 233 11.11 -0.47 -6.60
C ARG A 233 12.25 0.48 -6.26
N ARG A 234 11.93 1.74 -5.97
CA ARG A 234 12.91 2.73 -5.51
C ARG A 234 12.99 2.71 -4.00
N SER A 235 14.21 2.68 -3.46
CA SER A 235 14.42 2.78 -2.03
C SER A 235 14.05 4.17 -1.50
N THR A 236 13.44 4.19 -0.32
CA THR A 236 13.16 5.39 0.48
C THR A 236 14.39 5.89 1.22
N HIS A 237 15.38 5.05 1.43
CA HIS A 237 16.63 5.44 2.05
C HIS A 237 17.43 6.34 1.11
N ARG A 238 17.92 7.46 1.65
CA ARG A 238 18.70 8.45 0.90
C ARG A 238 18.06 8.80 -0.45
N ALA A 239 16.73 8.90 -0.48
CA ALA A 239 16.02 9.40 -1.65
C ALA A 239 16.23 10.92 -1.74
N GLY A 240 16.69 11.41 -2.89
CA GLY A 240 16.89 12.84 -3.08
C GLY A 240 17.34 13.20 -4.48
N THR A 241 17.30 14.48 -4.77
CA THR A 241 17.72 15.01 -6.06
C THR A 241 19.23 14.83 -6.25
N ARG A 242 19.64 14.59 -7.50
CA ARG A 242 21.01 14.19 -7.89
C ARG A 242 22.11 15.13 -7.40
N LEU A 243 21.80 16.42 -7.21
CA LEU A 243 22.77 17.43 -6.77
C LEU A 243 22.91 17.50 -5.24
N PHE A 244 21.99 16.90 -4.49
CA PHE A 244 21.95 16.97 -3.03
C PHE A 244 22.30 15.64 -2.36
N ILE A 245 21.93 14.51 -2.98
CA ILE A 245 22.13 13.18 -2.40
C ILE A 245 22.87 12.28 -3.39
N ARG A 246 24.12 11.93 -3.05
CA ARG A 246 24.98 11.00 -3.77
C ARG A 246 25.81 10.17 -2.79
N GLY A 247 26.43 9.11 -3.30
CA GLY A 247 27.31 8.24 -2.52
C GLY A 247 26.56 7.35 -1.53
N ILE A 248 27.27 6.96 -0.49
CA ILE A 248 26.85 6.04 0.58
C ILE A 248 26.83 6.79 1.92
N ASP A 249 25.96 6.43 2.85
CA ASP A 249 26.03 6.90 4.25
C ASP A 249 26.81 5.95 5.16
N ASP A 250 26.96 6.35 6.42
CA ASP A 250 27.68 5.58 7.45
C ASP A 250 27.00 4.23 7.77
N ASP A 251 25.70 4.09 7.45
CA ASP A 251 24.93 2.85 7.57
C ASP A 251 25.05 1.96 6.31
N GLY A 252 25.86 2.35 5.31
CA GLY A 252 26.06 1.59 4.08
C GLY A 252 24.93 1.74 3.05
N ARG A 253 24.00 2.68 3.23
CA ARG A 253 22.86 2.88 2.32
C ARG A 253 23.28 3.79 1.19
N VAL A 254 23.08 3.34 -0.05
CA VAL A 254 23.42 4.12 -1.25
C VAL A 254 22.28 5.05 -1.64
N ALA A 255 22.64 6.23 -2.15
CA ALA A 255 21.70 7.20 -2.70
C ALA A 255 20.89 6.62 -3.88
N ASN A 256 19.57 6.84 -3.87
CA ASN A 256 18.68 6.51 -4.99
C ASN A 256 18.76 5.05 -5.48
N TYR A 257 18.92 4.10 -4.56
CA TYR A 257 18.89 2.68 -4.88
C TYR A 257 17.56 2.27 -5.53
N VAL A 258 17.64 1.43 -6.55
CA VAL A 258 16.49 0.82 -7.24
C VAL A 258 16.77 -0.67 -7.39
N GLU A 259 15.77 -1.50 -7.11
CA GLU A 259 15.77 -2.93 -7.41
C GLU A 259 14.75 -3.16 -8.54
N THR A 260 15.17 -3.76 -9.65
CA THR A 260 14.29 -4.11 -10.77
C THR A 260 14.20 -5.62 -10.90
N GLU A 261 12.98 -6.14 -10.86
CA GLU A 261 12.68 -7.55 -10.94
C GLU A 261 11.85 -7.83 -12.20
N GLN A 262 12.27 -8.82 -12.96
CA GLN A 262 11.50 -9.42 -14.05
C GLN A 262 10.94 -10.74 -13.57
N ILE A 263 9.62 -10.91 -13.68
CA ILE A 263 8.88 -12.09 -13.29
C ILE A 263 8.32 -12.75 -14.55
N LEU A 264 8.47 -14.07 -14.65
CA LEU A 264 7.86 -14.88 -15.68
C LEU A 264 7.09 -16.01 -15.00
N GLN A 265 5.81 -16.15 -15.28
CA GLN A 265 4.97 -17.19 -14.67
C GLN A 265 4.10 -17.88 -15.74
N SER A 266 4.23 -19.20 -15.85
CA SER A 266 3.30 -20.09 -16.52
C SER A 266 2.63 -21.00 -15.48
N ASP A 267 1.78 -21.92 -15.94
CA ASP A 267 1.08 -22.87 -15.06
C ASP A 267 2.07 -23.76 -14.27
N ASP A 268 3.20 -24.13 -14.88
CA ASP A 268 4.16 -25.07 -14.29
C ASP A 268 5.45 -24.41 -13.75
N VAL A 269 5.76 -23.18 -14.17
CA VAL A 269 7.06 -22.56 -13.91
C VAL A 269 6.92 -21.10 -13.53
N ALA A 270 7.62 -20.70 -12.46
CA ALA A 270 7.81 -19.29 -12.11
C ALA A 270 9.30 -18.97 -12.01
N CYS A 271 9.71 -17.89 -12.66
CA CYS A 271 11.08 -17.37 -12.66
C CYS A 271 11.08 -15.92 -12.18
N SER A 272 12.11 -15.55 -11.44
CA SER A 272 12.38 -14.17 -11.04
C SER A 272 13.85 -13.85 -11.31
N TYR A 273 14.10 -12.71 -11.94
CA TYR A 273 15.42 -12.19 -12.24
C TYR A 273 15.52 -10.75 -11.73
N ILE A 274 16.54 -10.47 -10.92
CA ILE A 274 16.68 -9.21 -10.16
C ILE A 274 17.96 -8.48 -10.62
N GLN A 275 17.87 -7.16 -10.79
CA GLN A 275 18.97 -6.24 -11.13
C GLN A 275 18.94 -5.00 -10.25
#